data_AF-A0A661T9K1-F1
#
_entry.id   AF-A0A661T9K1-F1
#
_cell.length_a   1.000
_cell.length_b   1.000
_cell.length_c   1.000
_cell.angle_alpha   90.00
_cell.angle_beta   90.00
_cell.angle_gamma   90.00
#
_symmetry.space_group_name_H-M   'P 1'
#
loop_
_entity.id
_entity.type
_entity.pdbx_description
1 polymer ?
#
loop_
_entity_poly.entity_id
_entity_poly.type
_entity_poly.pdbx_seq_one_letter_code
_entity_poly.pdbx_strand_id
1 'polypeptide(L)' 'MPVISKTEADRYDKMLDAAVNLAEMIEQSKIEIDEYALEELTIFLATNASTVRNILKKTNRTWP' A
#
# COMPACT_ATOMS: atom_id res chain seq x y z
N MET A 1 -2.12 -27.72 13.51
CA MET A 1 -2.40 -26.51 12.70
C MET A 1 -1.93 -25.32 13.52
N PRO A 2 -0.91 -24.57 13.09
CA PRO A 2 -0.49 -23.41 13.87
C PRO A 2 -1.60 -22.37 13.74
N VAL A 3 -2.16 -21.99 14.89
CA VAL A 3 -3.10 -20.87 14.96
C VAL A 3 -2.25 -19.65 14.68
N ILE A 4 -2.29 -19.13 13.44
CA ILE A 4 -1.81 -17.78 13.17
C ILE A 4 -2.52 -16.93 14.21
N SER A 5 -1.75 -16.30 15.10
CA SER A 5 -2.30 -15.48 16.15
C SER A 5 -3.32 -14.54 15.53
N LYS A 6 -4.53 -14.42 16.09
CA LYS A 6 -5.59 -13.53 15.57
C LYS A 6 -5.04 -12.14 15.22
N THR A 7 -4.07 -11.68 16.01
CA THR A 7 -3.35 -10.42 15.83
C THR A 7 -2.47 -10.36 14.57
N GLU A 8 -1.85 -11.44 14.13
CA GLU A 8 -1.09 -11.48 12.88
C GLU A 8 -2.01 -11.45 11.66
N ALA A 9 -3.13 -12.18 11.71
CA ALA A 9 -4.15 -12.11 10.68
C ALA A 9 -4.72 -10.68 10.54
N ASP A 10 -5.09 -10.05 11.67
CA ASP A 10 -5.60 -8.66 11.68
C ASP A 10 -4.61 -7.64 11.09
N ARG A 11 -3.30 -7.88 11.24
CA ARG A 11 -2.26 -7.01 10.67
C ARG A 11 -2.08 -7.23 9.18
N TYR A 12 -2.17 -8.48 8.74
CA TYR A 12 -2.08 -8.85 7.34
C TYR A 12 -3.29 -8.31 6.57
N ASP A 13 -4.50 -8.46 7.11
CA ASP A 13 -5.74 -7.93 6.52
C ASP A 13 -5.66 -6.41 6.31
N LYS A 14 -5.19 -5.67 7.34
CA LYS A 14 -5.01 -4.21 7.21
C LYS A 14 -3.97 -3.79 6.17
N MET A 15 -2.94 -4.62 5.95
CA MET A 15 -1.95 -4.36 4.91
C MET A 15 -2.59 -4.56 3.53
N LEU A 16 -3.36 -5.64 3.34
CA LEU A 16 -4.07 -5.91 2.10
C LEU A 16 -5.10 -4.82 1.80
N ASP A 17 -5.87 -4.39 2.79
CA ASP A 17 -6.81 -3.26 2.64
C ASP A 17 -6.09 -2.00 2.17
N ALA A 18 -4.91 -1.70 2.71
CA ALA A 18 -4.12 -0.54 2.29
C ALA A 18 -3.58 -0.71 0.86
N ALA A 19 -3.17 -1.91 0.45
CA ALA A 19 -2.74 -2.19 -0.91
C ALA A 19 -3.87 -1.98 -1.91
N VAL A 20 -5.08 -2.50 -1.64
CA VAL A 20 -6.26 -2.31 -2.48
C VAL A 20 -6.60 -0.83 -2.66
N ASN A 21 -6.63 -0.06 -1.57
CA ASN A 21 -6.89 1.38 -1.64
C ASN A 21 -5.83 2.14 -2.47
N LEU A 22 -4.57 1.72 -2.40
CA LEU A 22 -3.49 2.29 -3.21
C LEU A 22 -3.65 1.93 -4.70
N ALA A 23 -4.07 0.70 -4.99
CA ALA A 23 -4.34 0.24 -6.35
C ALA A 23 -5.46 1.06 -6.99
N GLU A 24 -6.61 1.19 -6.30
CA GLU A 24 -7.74 1.99 -6.77
C GLU A 24 -7.35 3.46 -7.04
N MET A 25 -6.52 4.05 -6.19
CA MET A 25 -6.02 5.42 -6.40
C MET A 25 -5.16 5.52 -7.67
N ILE A 26 -4.31 4.52 -7.94
CA ILE A 26 -3.43 4.50 -9.10
C ILE A 26 -4.22 4.20 -10.39
N GLU A 27 -5.23 3.33 -10.33
CA GLU A 27 -6.13 3.05 -11.47
C GLU A 27 -6.93 4.28 -11.91
N GLN A 28 -7.26 5.18 -10.97
CA GLN A 28 -7.90 6.46 -11.29
C GLN A 28 -6.95 7.46 -11.97
N SER A 29 -5.65 7.18 -11.99
CA SER A 29 -4.67 8.00 -12.68
C SER A 29 -4.64 7.68 -14.18
N LYS A 30 -3.89 8.47 -14.95
CA LYS A 30 -3.64 8.19 -16.38
C LYS A 30 -2.45 7.26 -16.60
N ILE A 31 -1.98 6.56 -15.56
CA ILE A 31 -0.82 5.69 -15.62
C ILE A 31 -1.27 4.31 -16.12
N GLU A 32 -0.75 3.90 -17.27
CA GLU A 32 -0.89 2.51 -17.72
C GLU A 32 0.10 1.63 -16.96
N ILE A 33 -0.43 0.71 -16.17
CA ILE A 33 0.32 -0.29 -15.41
C ILE A 33 -0.43 -1.62 -15.53
N ASP A 34 0.32 -2.72 -15.64
CA ASP A 34 -0.29 -4.04 -15.66
C ASP A 34 -0.80 -4.42 -14.26
N GLU A 35 -1.82 -5.28 -14.21
CA GLU A 35 -2.49 -5.69 -12.97
C GLU A 35 -1.52 -6.34 -11.98
N TYR A 36 -0.60 -7.18 -12.46
CA TYR A 36 0.40 -7.84 -11.62
C TYR A 36 1.40 -6.84 -11.01
N ALA A 37 1.92 -5.92 -11.82
CA ALA A 37 2.84 -4.88 -11.36
C ALA A 37 2.15 -3.90 -10.39
N LEU A 38 0.87 -3.60 -10.62
CA LEU A 38 0.08 -2.77 -9.72
C LEU A 38 -0.11 -3.45 -8.36
N GLU A 39 -0.45 -4.73 -8.35
CA GLU A 39 -0.59 -5.52 -7.12
C GLU A 39 0.75 -5.58 -6.36
N GLU A 40 1.86 -5.96 -7.02
CA GLU A 40 3.17 -6.02 -6.37
C GLU A 40 3.61 -4.66 -5.81
N LEU A 41 3.40 -3.58 -6.58
CA LEU A 41 3.72 -2.22 -6.14
C LEU A 41 2.92 -1.82 -4.91
N THR A 42 1.61 -2.07 -4.92
CA THR A 42 0.72 -1.63 -3.84
C THR A 42 0.92 -2.44 -2.57
N ILE A 43 1.19 -3.74 -2.68
CA ILE A 43 1.62 -4.60 -1.56
C ILE A 43 2.94 -4.12 -0.98
N PHE A 44 3.92 -3.80 -1.84
CA PHE A 44 5.21 -3.27 -1.38
C PHE A 44 5.04 -1.95 -0.62
N LEU A 45 4.24 -1.02 -1.16
CA LEU A 45 3.95 0.26 -0.51
C LEU A 45 3.20 0.09 0.81
N ALA A 46 2.20 -0.80 0.87
CA ALA A 46 1.42 -1.09 2.07
C ALA A 46 2.28 -1.74 3.16
N THR A 47 3.16 -2.67 2.79
CA THR A 47 4.14 -3.27 3.72
C THR A 47 5.09 -2.22 4.29
N ASN A 48 5.43 -1.21 3.49
CA ASN A 48 6.30 -0.11 3.88
C ASN A 48 5.54 1.16 4.31
N ALA A 49 4.25 1.06 4.66
CA ALA A 49 3.37 2.22 4.88
C ALA A 49 3.93 3.24 5.90
N SER A 50 4.62 2.78 6.95
CA SER A 50 5.29 3.68 7.92
C SER A 50 6.38 4.53 7.28
N THR A 51 7.22 3.92 6.43
CA THR A 51 8.28 4.61 5.69
C THR A 51 7.69 5.56 4.66
N VAL A 52 6.72 5.09 3.87
CA VAL A 52 6.01 5.90 2.87
C VAL A 52 5.37 7.13 3.54
N ARG A 53 4.66 6.94 4.66
CA ARG A 53 4.07 8.04 5.42
C ARG A 53 5.11 9.05 5.91
N ASN A 54 6.27 8.60 6.36
CA ASN A 54 7.35 9.49 6.80
C ASN A 54 7.97 10.28 5.64
N ILE A 55 8.08 9.67 4.45
CA ILE A 55 8.51 10.35 3.22
C ILE A 55 7.48 11.44 2.86
N LEU A 56 6.20 11.08 2.76
CA LEU A 56 5.12 12.00 2.39
C LEU A 56 4.86 13.10 3.43
N LYS A 57 5.11 12.85 4.71
CA LYS A 57 5.05 13.91 5.74
C LYS A 57 6.15 14.95 5.59
N LYS A 58 7.31 14.57 5.03
CA LYS A 58 8.44 15.48 4.81
C LYS A 58 8.33 16.25 3.49
N THR A 59 7.40 15.88 2.60
CA THR A 59 7.17 16.57 1.33
C THR A 59 6.34 17.85 1.47
N ASN A 60 6.57 18.68 2.50
CA ASN A 60 6.04 20.06 2.62
C ASN A 60 6.49 21.00 1.47
N ARG A 61 7.13 20.47 0.42
CA ARG A 61 7.31 21.14 -0.86
C ARG A 61 6.00 21.01 -1.64
N THR A 62 5.29 22.13 -1.79
CA THR A 62 4.34 22.31 -2.88
C THR A 62 5.09 22.08 -4.18
N TRP A 63 4.80 20.98 -4.87
CA TRP A 63 5.27 20.76 -6.23
C TRP A 63 4.57 21.81 -7.12
N PRO A 64 5.32 22.55 -7.95
CA PRO A 64 4.74 23.55 -8.84
C PRO A 64 3.82 22.91 -9.89
#